data_AF-A0A176S495-F1
#
_entry.id   AF-A0A176S495-F1
#
_cell.length_a   1.000
_cell.length_b   1.000
_cell.length_c   1.000
_cell.angle_alpha   90.00
_cell.angle_beta   90.00
_cell.angle_gamma   90.00
#
_symmetry.space_group_name_H-M   'P 1'
#
loop_
_entity.id
_entity.type
_entity.pdbx_description
1 polymer ?
#
loop_
_entity_poly.entity_id
_entity_poly.type
_entity_poly.pdbx_seq_one_letter_code
_entity_poly.pdbx_strand_id
1 'polypeptide(L)'
;MTQKTRLVLDYITAHRDNLPTPLYLYSESALNEAVATYRELFPDNAKLFYSLKANPQPGIVQHLSSLGLGAEITGQGEWDIGVAAGSSRL
;
A
#
# COMPACT_ATOMS: atom_id res chain seq x y z
N MET A 1 12.61 -1.81 13.86
CA MET A 1 12.90 -2.27 12.48
C MET A 1 12.62 -3.76 12.39
N THR A 2 11.75 -4.21 11.48
CA THR A 2 11.38 -5.63 11.38
C THR A 2 12.48 -6.44 10.67
N GLN A 3 12.47 -7.77 10.85
CA GLN A 3 13.38 -8.68 10.12
C GLN A 3 13.25 -8.51 8.60
N LYS A 4 12.01 -8.34 8.09
CA LYS A 4 11.72 -8.13 6.67
C LYS A 4 12.34 -6.82 6.16
N THR A 5 12.20 -5.71 6.90
CA THR A 5 12.82 -4.43 6.54
C THR A 5 14.33 -4.58 6.43
N ARG A 6 14.97 -5.29 7.36
CA ARG A 6 16.42 -5.51 7.34
C ARG A 6 16.86 -6.29 6.12
N LEU A 7 16.20 -7.40 5.81
CA LEU A 7 16.51 -8.21 4.62
C LEU A 7 16.44 -7.41 3.32
N VAL A 8 15.41 -6.56 3.16
CA VAL A 8 15.26 -5.73 1.96
C VAL A 8 16.38 -4.69 1.86
N LEU A 9 16.71 -3.99 2.95
CA LEU A 9 17.79 -2.99 2.93
C LEU A 9 19.16 -3.63 2.74
N ASP A 10 19.42 -4.79 3.34
CA ASP A 10 20.65 -5.55 3.17
C ASP A 10 20.79 -5.99 1.69
N TYR A 11 19.69 -6.47 1.08
CA TYR A 11 19.66 -6.83 -0.35
C TYR A 11 19.96 -5.62 -1.23
N ILE A 12 19.31 -4.47 -0.98
CA ILE A 12 19.54 -3.25 -1.73
C ILE A 12 20.99 -2.79 -1.62
N THR A 13 21.54 -2.84 -0.40
CA THR A 13 22.93 -2.43 -0.14
C THR A 13 23.92 -3.35 -0.86
N ALA A 14 23.70 -4.66 -0.82
CA ALA A 14 24.55 -5.66 -1.47
C ALA A 14 24.54 -5.56 -3.00
N HIS A 15 23.45 -5.07 -3.59
CA HIS A 15 23.25 -4.98 -5.05
C HIS A 15 23.19 -3.54 -5.56
N ARG A 16 23.67 -2.56 -4.79
CA ARG A 16 23.50 -1.13 -5.11
C ARG A 16 24.09 -0.73 -6.48
N ASP A 17 25.13 -1.43 -6.92
CA ASP A 17 25.87 -1.10 -8.15
C ASP A 17 25.27 -1.78 -9.40
N ASN A 18 24.36 -2.76 -9.24
CA ASN A 18 23.73 -3.50 -10.33
C ASN A 18 22.19 -3.58 -10.24
N LEU A 19 21.59 -2.99 -9.20
CA LEU A 19 20.15 -2.83 -9.11
C LEU A 19 19.64 -1.87 -10.20
N PRO A 20 18.71 -2.31 -11.06
CA PRO A 20 18.14 -1.45 -12.07
C PRO A 20 17.46 -0.23 -11.44
N THR A 21 17.78 0.95 -11.96
CA THR A 21 17.13 2.21 -11.59
C THR A 21 16.43 2.82 -12.80
N PRO A 22 15.29 3.52 -12.61
CA PRO A 22 14.69 3.91 -11.32
C PRO A 22 14.01 2.74 -10.59
N LEU A 23 14.05 2.78 -9.25
CA LEU A 23 13.43 1.81 -8.35
C LEU A 23 12.60 2.55 -7.29
N TYR A 24 11.42 2.03 -6.97
CA TYR A 24 10.60 2.49 -5.86
C TYR A 24 10.60 1.47 -4.72
N LEU A 25 10.81 1.94 -3.48
CA LEU A 25 10.72 1.14 -2.27
C LEU A 25 9.56 1.67 -1.41
N TYR A 26 8.67 0.78 -0.99
CA TYR A 26 7.52 1.10 -0.16
C TYR A 26 7.65 0.48 1.23
N SER A 27 7.22 1.20 2.26
CA SER A 27 7.20 0.71 3.64
C SER A 27 5.78 0.36 4.07
N GLU A 28 5.54 -0.91 4.38
CA GLU A 28 4.28 -1.36 5.01
C GLU A 28 4.05 -0.68 6.37
N SER A 29 5.12 -0.34 7.12
CA SER A 29 4.98 0.35 8.41
C SER A 29 4.41 1.76 8.23
N ALA A 30 4.85 2.48 7.18
CA ALA A 30 4.34 3.81 6.89
C ALA A 30 2.85 3.76 6.47
N LEU A 31 2.44 2.71 5.74
CA LEU A 31 1.04 2.49 5.43
C LEU A 31 0.21 2.21 6.69
N ASN A 32 0.72 1.38 7.60
CA ASN A 32 0.06 1.07 8.87
C ASN A 32 -0.11 2.32 9.75
N GLU A 33 0.95 3.11 9.88
CA GLU A 33 0.96 4.36 10.66
C GLU A 33 -0.06 5.34 10.08
N ALA A 34 -0.08 5.53 8.77
CA ALA A 34 -1.07 6.40 8.12
C ALA A 34 -2.50 5.93 8.42
N VAL A 35 -2.80 4.63 8.27
CA VAL A 35 -4.13 4.09 8.57
C VAL A 35 -4.52 4.29 10.04
N ALA A 36 -3.60 4.07 10.97
CA ALA A 36 -3.84 4.30 12.39
C ALA A 36 -4.16 5.78 12.66
N THR A 37 -3.36 6.71 12.13
CA THR A 37 -3.60 8.14 12.26
C THR A 37 -4.97 8.55 11.72
N TYR A 38 -5.36 8.06 10.54
CA TYR A 38 -6.71 8.36 10.01
C TYR A 38 -7.81 7.77 10.88
N ARG A 39 -7.66 6.56 11.42
CA ARG A 39 -8.68 5.99 12.32
C ARG A 39 -8.83 6.77 13.62
N GLU A 40 -7.76 7.37 14.13
CA GLU A 40 -7.80 8.21 15.34
C GLU A 40 -8.45 9.59 15.11
N LEU A 41 -8.38 10.11 13.87
CA LEU A 41 -8.91 11.43 13.52
C LEU A 41 -10.41 11.45 13.18
N PHE A 42 -11.00 10.29 12.89
CA PHE A 42 -12.39 10.18 12.44
C PHE A 42 -13.22 9.30 13.40
N PRO A 43 -14.55 9.46 13.43
CA PRO A 43 -15.42 8.59 14.22
C PRO A 43 -15.29 7.11 13.84
N ASP A 44 -15.55 6.20 14.79
CA ASP A 44 -15.42 4.75 14.60
C ASP A 44 -16.24 4.17 13.42
N ASN A 45 -17.30 4.87 13.00
CA ASN A 45 -18.14 4.46 11.88
C ASN A 45 -17.71 5.05 10.52
N ALA A 46 -16.67 5.87 10.48
CA ALA A 46 -16.13 6.41 9.25
C ALA A 46 -15.51 5.29 8.40
N LYS A 47 -15.89 5.25 7.12
CA LYS A 47 -15.30 4.31 6.16
C LYS A 47 -14.13 5.00 5.47
N LEU A 48 -12.95 4.40 5.56
CA LEU A 48 -11.76 4.88 4.88
C LEU A 48 -11.63 4.22 3.51
N PHE A 49 -11.37 5.03 2.49
CA PHE A 49 -11.11 4.58 1.12
C PHE A 49 -9.78 5.15 0.65
N TYR A 50 -8.95 4.31 0.03
CA TYR A 50 -7.69 4.72 -0.59
C TYR A 50 -7.94 5.05 -2.07
N SER A 51 -7.55 6.25 -2.52
CA SER A 51 -7.67 6.64 -3.92
C SER A 51 -6.60 5.98 -4.77
N LEU A 52 -7.00 5.14 -5.74
CA LEU A 52 -6.05 4.41 -6.59
C LEU A 52 -5.27 5.34 -7.52
N LYS A 53 -5.79 6.54 -7.80
CA LYS A 53 -5.08 7.59 -8.53
C LYS A 53 -3.74 7.98 -7.89
N ALA A 54 -3.63 7.85 -6.56
CA ALA A 54 -2.41 8.20 -5.85
C ALA A 54 -1.26 7.24 -6.20
N ASN A 55 -1.55 5.93 -6.15
CA ASN A 55 -0.65 4.88 -6.60
C ASN A 55 -1.40 3.52 -6.68
N PRO A 56 -1.67 2.99 -7.88
CA PRO A 56 -2.44 1.76 -8.02
C PRO A 56 -1.55 0.50 -7.91
N GLN A 57 -0.39 0.56 -7.23
CA GLN A 57 0.48 -0.60 -7.07
C GLN A 57 -0.28 -1.73 -6.34
N PRO A 58 -0.47 -2.93 -6.95
CA PRO A 58 -1.22 -4.04 -6.35
C PRO A 58 -0.84 -4.41 -4.91
N GLY A 59 0.43 -4.40 -4.54
CA GLY A 59 0.91 -4.70 -3.18
C GLY A 59 0.48 -3.64 -2.15
N ILE A 60 0.40 -2.36 -2.54
CA ILE A 60 -0.13 -1.30 -1.68
C ILE A 60 -1.64 -1.49 -1.51
N VAL A 61 -2.35 -1.70 -2.61
CA VAL A 61 -3.82 -1.87 -2.61
C VAL A 61 -4.20 -3.11 -1.79
N GLN A 62 -3.48 -4.22 -1.94
CA GLN A 62 -3.68 -5.44 -1.17
C GLN A 62 -3.43 -5.20 0.33
N HIS A 63 -2.31 -4.54 0.67
CA HIS A 63 -1.97 -4.24 2.06
C HIS A 63 -3.04 -3.38 2.73
N LEU A 64 -3.46 -2.28 2.10
CA LEU A 64 -4.50 -1.40 2.63
C LEU A 64 -5.87 -2.09 2.71
N SER A 65 -6.21 -2.93 1.73
CA SER A 65 -7.43 -3.74 1.77
C SER A 65 -7.43 -4.72 2.94
N SER A 66 -6.27 -5.32 3.26
CA SER A 66 -6.10 -6.20 4.44
C SER A 66 -6.30 -5.46 5.78
N LEU A 67 -6.08 -4.14 5.80
CA LEU A 67 -6.34 -3.25 6.94
C LEU A 67 -7.81 -2.76 6.98
N GLY A 68 -8.64 -3.22 6.06
CA GLY A 68 -10.08 -2.93 6.00
C GLY A 68 -10.46 -1.63 5.28
N LEU A 69 -9.52 -1.00 4.57
CA LEU A 69 -9.84 0.14 3.70
C LEU A 69 -10.56 -0.34 2.44
N GLY A 70 -11.48 0.47 1.93
CA GLY A 70 -11.95 0.36 0.56
C GLY A 70 -10.97 0.98 -0.43
N ALA A 71 -11.22 0.77 -1.71
CA ALA A 71 -10.50 1.39 -2.82
C ALA A 71 -11.44 2.36 -3.54
N GLU A 72 -11.06 3.64 -3.64
CA GLU A 72 -11.76 4.60 -4.50
C GLU A 72 -11.18 4.49 -5.91
N ILE A 73 -12.08 4.28 -6.87
CA ILE A 73 -11.76 4.03 -8.27
C ILE A 73 -12.51 5.01 -9.17
N THR A 74 -11.94 5.26 -10.34
CA THR A 74 -12.46 6.20 -11.34
C THR A 74 -12.52 5.65 -12.75
N GLY A 75 -12.13 4.40 -12.94
CA GLY A 75 -12.26 3.72 -14.22
C GLY A 75 -12.02 2.22 -14.12
N GLN A 76 -12.24 1.53 -15.24
CA GLN A 76 -12.15 0.08 -15.32
C GLN A 76 -10.77 -0.46 -14.94
N GLY A 77 -9.68 0.21 -15.35
CA GLY A 77 -8.33 -0.24 -15.02
C GLY A 77 -8.05 -0.22 -13.51
N GLU A 78 -8.58 0.76 -12.78
CA GLU A 78 -8.45 0.80 -11.32
C GLU A 78 -9.36 -0.24 -10.65
N TRP A 79 -10.54 -0.49 -11.22
CA TRP A 79 -11.41 -1.59 -10.79
C TRP A 79 -10.70 -2.94 -10.90
N ASP A 80 -10.08 -3.23 -12.04
CA ASP A 80 -9.39 -4.50 -12.31
C ASP A 80 -8.25 -4.72 -11.28
N ILE A 81 -7.49 -3.67 -10.99
CA ILE A 81 -6.43 -3.69 -9.97
C ILE A 81 -7.02 -3.92 -8.57
N GLY A 82 -8.08 -3.21 -8.23
CA GLY A 82 -8.75 -3.33 -6.93
C GLY A 82 -9.26 -4.75 -6.68
N VAL A 83 -9.91 -5.36 -7.67
CA VAL A 83 -10.37 -6.76 -7.60
C VAL A 83 -9.19 -7.73 -7.48
N ALA A 84 -8.17 -7.58 -8.34
CA ALA A 84 -7.01 -8.47 -8.33
C ALA A 84 -6.21 -8.38 -7.02
N ALA A 85 -6.18 -7.22 -6.39
CA ALA A 85 -5.55 -6.99 -5.10
C ALA A 85 -6.38 -7.53 -3.91
N GLY A 86 -7.59 -8.03 -4.14
CA GLY A 86 -8.48 -8.58 -3.10
C GLY A 86 -9.27 -7.51 -2.35
N SER A 87 -9.46 -6.33 -2.93
CA SER A 87 -10.33 -5.33 -2.31
C SER A 87 -11.77 -5.81 -2.30
N SER A 88 -12.40 -5.77 -1.12
CA SER A 88 -13.80 -6.17 -0.93
C SER A 88 -14.78 -5.00 -1.07
N ARG A 89 -14.27 -3.77 -1.31
CA ARG A 89 -15.05 -2.53 -1.33
C ARG A 89 -14.43 -1.57 -2.36
N LEU A 90 -15.12 -1.40 -3.49
CA LEU A 90 -14.77 -0.53 -4.61
C LEU A 90 -15.82 0.58 -4.77
#